data_AF-A0A368FCP0-F1
#
_entry.id   AF-A0A368FCP0-F1
#
_cell.length_a   1.000
_cell.length_b   1.000
_cell.length_c   1.000
_cell.angle_alpha   90.00
_cell.angle_beta   90.00
_cell.angle_gamma   90.00
#
_symmetry.space_group_name_H-M   'P 1'
#
loop_
_entity.id
_entity.type
_entity.pdbx_description
1 polymer ?
#
loop_
_entity_poly.entity_id
_entity_poly.type
_entity_poly.pdbx_seq_one_letter_code
_entity_poly.pdbx_strand_id
1 'polypeptide(L)'
;MLSDRIKFISEKNKFRLFNSIAFLGSAIFLTVLAFMGDSHKNWNMIVLGCAAGILGATTGGFFKAGPVISKQYSHFVTGNISLGITITMLVVPFIVHSLTPHNIQDEWKWVFLIVAVVMVVTNIIFLVFIRGEPCEWTKDEFVRSHTMASVKVHDGTNELPATQQRF
;
A
#
# COMPACT_ATOMS: atom_id res chain seq x y z
N MET A 1 -10.98 -19.04 4.45
CA MET A 1 -11.89 -20.11 4.01
C MET A 1 -13.31 -19.63 3.63
N LEU A 2 -13.67 -18.35 3.77
CA LEU A 2 -14.92 -17.77 3.23
C LEU A 2 -14.77 -17.08 1.86
N SER A 3 -13.53 -16.91 1.36
CA SER A 3 -13.27 -16.19 0.10
C SER A 3 -13.62 -17.00 -1.16
N ASP A 4 -13.62 -18.34 -1.07
CA ASP A 4 -13.79 -19.25 -2.21
C ASP A 4 -15.21 -19.32 -2.79
N ARG A 5 -16.21 -18.75 -2.11
CA ARG A 5 -17.63 -18.90 -2.50
C ARG A 5 -18.14 -17.81 -3.46
N ILE A 6 -17.37 -16.76 -3.76
CA ILE A 6 -17.83 -15.64 -4.59
C ILE A 6 -17.01 -15.59 -5.89
N LYS A 7 -17.48 -16.34 -6.90
CA LYS A 7 -16.94 -16.40 -8.27
C LYS A 7 -17.33 -15.22 -9.16
N PHE A 8 -18.13 -14.28 -8.66
CA PHE A 8 -18.76 -13.24 -9.50
C PHE A 8 -18.10 -11.85 -9.40
N ILE A 9 -17.10 -11.69 -8.53
CA ILE A 9 -16.31 -10.44 -8.41
C ILE A 9 -14.87 -10.78 -8.77
N SER A 10 -14.33 -10.12 -9.80
CA SER A 10 -12.91 -10.19 -10.17
C SER A 10 -12.04 -10.07 -8.92
N GLU A 11 -11.04 -10.94 -8.74
CA GLU A 11 -10.17 -10.94 -7.54
C GLU A 11 -9.62 -9.54 -7.22
N LYS A 12 -9.38 -8.74 -8.26
CA LYS A 12 -9.02 -7.32 -8.19
C LYS A 12 -10.02 -6.45 -7.41
N ASN A 13 -11.31 -6.61 -7.71
CA ASN A 13 -12.38 -5.85 -7.10
C ASN A 13 -12.62 -6.30 -5.65
N LYS A 14 -12.34 -7.56 -5.31
CA LYS A 14 -12.37 -8.05 -3.92
C LYS A 14 -11.31 -7.36 -3.05
N PHE A 15 -10.07 -7.27 -3.53
CA PHE A 15 -9.00 -6.56 -2.81
C PHE A 15 -9.26 -5.05 -2.72
N ARG A 16 -9.74 -4.42 -3.81
CA ARG A 16 -10.12 -3.01 -3.80
C ARG A 16 -11.25 -2.73 -2.81
N LEU A 17 -12.33 -3.51 -2.84
CA LEU A 17 -13.48 -3.29 -1.97
C LEU A 17 -13.08 -3.43 -0.50
N PHE A 18 -12.30 -4.44 -0.15
CA PHE A 18 -11.88 -4.65 1.24
C PHE A 18 -10.95 -3.53 1.73
N ASN A 19 -9.97 -3.12 0.92
CA ASN A 19 -9.07 -2.02 1.26
C ASN A 19 -9.84 -0.68 1.35
N SER A 20 -10.76 -0.42 0.42
CA SER A 20 -11.57 0.79 0.44
C SER A 20 -12.55 0.82 1.61
N ILE A 21 -13.17 -0.30 1.99
CA ILE A 21 -14.01 -0.36 3.18
C ILE A 21 -13.18 -0.12 4.44
N ALA A 22 -11.96 -0.65 4.52
CA ALA A 22 -11.08 -0.42 5.66
C ALA A 22 -10.67 1.06 5.79
N PHE A 23 -10.17 1.67 4.70
CA PHE A 23 -9.74 3.07 4.70
C PHE A 23 -10.90 4.05 4.84
N LEU A 24 -11.98 3.88 4.08
CA LEU A 24 -13.15 4.76 4.16
C LEU A 24 -13.91 4.57 5.47
N GLY A 25 -14.07 3.33 5.92
CA GLY A 25 -14.67 3.03 7.22
C GLY A 25 -13.89 3.71 8.34
N SER A 26 -12.58 3.51 8.40
CA SER A 26 -11.74 4.15 9.41
C SER A 26 -11.77 5.69 9.31
N ALA A 27 -11.74 6.26 8.10
CA ALA A 27 -11.85 7.70 7.88
C ALA A 27 -13.20 8.28 8.38
N ILE A 28 -14.31 7.56 8.17
CA ILE A 28 -15.63 7.95 8.69
C ILE A 28 -15.61 7.95 10.21
N PHE A 29 -15.11 6.89 10.84
CA PHE A 29 -15.03 6.81 12.31
C PHE A 29 -14.14 7.91 12.90
N LEU A 30 -13.00 8.24 12.26
CA LEU A 30 -12.15 9.35 12.67
C LEU A 30 -12.81 10.72 12.48
N THR A 31 -13.59 10.90 11.41
CA THR A 31 -14.35 12.13 11.19
C THR A 31 -15.44 12.29 12.25
N VAL A 32 -16.16 11.22 12.59
CA VAL A 32 -17.13 11.21 13.70
C VAL A 32 -16.45 11.55 15.03
N LEU A 33 -15.28 10.96 15.29
CA LEU A 33 -14.48 11.25 16.48
C LEU A 33 -14.06 12.72 16.56
N ALA A 34 -13.75 13.34 15.42
CA ALA A 34 -13.38 14.76 15.34
C ALA A 34 -14.51 15.70 15.78
N PHE A 35 -15.78 15.31 15.56
CA PHE A 35 -16.95 16.10 15.99
C PHE A 35 -17.53 15.65 17.34
N MET A 36 -17.14 14.48 17.84
CA MET A 36 -17.41 14.04 19.20
C MET A 36 -16.53 14.85 20.15
N GLY A 37 -17.10 15.92 20.72
CA GLY A 37 -16.42 16.75 21.72
C GLY A 37 -15.99 15.97 22.98
N ASP A 38 -15.58 16.68 24.02
CA ASP A 38 -14.97 16.05 25.21
C ASP A 38 -15.98 15.50 26.23
N SER A 39 -17.29 15.65 25.99
CA SER A 39 -18.33 15.23 26.95
C SER A 39 -18.40 13.72 27.18
N HIS A 40 -17.91 12.89 26.25
CA HIS A 40 -18.09 11.44 26.30
C HIS A 40 -16.78 10.68 26.04
N LYS A 41 -15.75 10.90 26.87
CA LYS A 41 -14.41 10.26 26.74
C LYS A 41 -14.43 8.75 26.55
N ASN A 42 -15.31 8.03 27.26
CA ASN A 42 -15.43 6.57 27.11
C ASN A 42 -15.89 6.16 25.71
N TRP A 43 -16.83 6.91 25.12
CA TRP A 43 -17.28 6.68 23.75
C TRP A 43 -16.21 7.06 22.73
N ASN A 44 -15.45 8.14 22.97
CA ASN A 44 -14.33 8.54 22.12
C ASN A 44 -13.28 7.42 22.01
N MET A 45 -12.94 6.77 23.13
CA MET A 45 -11.99 5.65 23.14
C MET A 45 -12.51 4.43 22.36
N ILE A 46 -13.80 4.09 22.49
CA ILE A 46 -14.40 2.97 21.76
C ILE A 46 -14.40 3.25 20.26
N VAL A 47 -14.81 4.46 19.85
CA VAL A 47 -14.84 4.87 18.44
C VAL A 47 -13.43 4.84 17.84
N LEU A 48 -12.43 5.35 18.56
CA LEU A 48 -11.03 5.28 18.14
C LEU A 48 -10.54 3.83 18.02
N GLY A 49 -10.88 2.98 18.99
CA GLY A 49 -10.55 1.55 18.96
C GLY A 49 -11.19 0.82 17.77
N CYS A 50 -12.45 1.11 17.46
CA CYS A 50 -13.12 0.59 16.27
C CYS A 50 -12.45 1.09 14.98
N ALA A 51 -12.10 2.38 14.89
CA ALA A 51 -11.40 2.94 13.73
C ALA A 51 -10.05 2.25 13.50
N ALA A 52 -9.28 2.03 14.57
CA ALA A 52 -8.00 1.34 14.53
C ALA A 52 -8.14 -0.16 14.19
N GLY A 53 -9.16 -0.83 14.73
CA GLY A 53 -9.46 -2.22 14.43
C GLY A 53 -9.85 -2.43 12.96
N ILE A 54 -10.71 -1.57 12.42
CA ILE A 54 -11.10 -1.58 11.00
C ILE A 54 -9.88 -1.29 10.11
N LEU A 55 -9.03 -0.34 10.51
CA LEU A 55 -7.79 -0.06 9.78
C LEU A 55 -6.85 -1.27 9.78
N GLY A 56 -6.79 -2.04 10.86
CA GLY A 56 -6.00 -3.26 10.97
C GLY A 56 -6.34 -4.32 9.92
N ALA A 57 -7.58 -4.34 9.43
CA ALA A 57 -8.01 -5.20 8.32
C ALA A 57 -7.22 -4.93 7.02
N THR A 58 -6.66 -3.74 6.84
CA THR A 58 -5.82 -3.35 5.68
C THR A 58 -4.62 -4.27 5.46
N THR A 59 -4.14 -4.94 6.52
CA THR A 59 -3.08 -5.96 6.43
C THR A 59 -3.40 -7.10 5.46
N GLY A 60 -4.69 -7.42 5.27
CA GLY A 60 -5.14 -8.41 4.29
C GLY A 60 -5.17 -7.92 2.83
N GLY A 61 -5.12 -6.60 2.61
CA GLY A 61 -5.20 -5.93 1.31
C GLY A 61 -3.85 -5.45 0.80
N PHE A 62 -3.43 -4.26 1.25
CA PHE A 62 -2.24 -3.55 0.74
C PHE A 62 -0.95 -4.39 0.87
N PHE A 63 -0.70 -4.94 2.05
CA PHE A 63 0.51 -5.73 2.33
C PHE A 63 0.57 -7.04 1.53
N LYS A 64 -0.58 -7.56 1.07
CA LYS A 64 -0.63 -8.74 0.21
C LYS A 64 -0.59 -8.39 -1.28
N ALA A 65 -1.18 -7.27 -1.68
CA ALA A 65 -1.23 -6.82 -3.07
C ALA A 65 0.17 -6.47 -3.62
N GLY A 66 1.00 -5.77 -2.85
CA GLY A 66 2.36 -5.38 -3.27
C GLY A 66 3.21 -6.58 -3.73
N PRO A 67 3.40 -7.61 -2.88
CA PRO A 67 4.13 -8.83 -3.24
C PRO A 67 3.54 -9.59 -4.43
N VAL A 68 2.20 -9.68 -4.50
CA VAL A 68 1.51 -10.41 -5.58
C VAL A 68 1.75 -9.75 -6.95
N ILE A 69 1.78 -8.42 -7.01
CA ILE A 69 2.01 -7.67 -8.26
C ILE A 69 3.49 -7.77 -8.71
N SER A 70 4.41 -7.85 -7.74
CA SER A 70 5.86 -7.80 -7.98
C SER A 70 6.53 -9.17 -8.13
N LYS A 71 5.83 -10.27 -7.82
CA LYS A 71 6.28 -11.66 -7.98
C LYS A 71 7.74 -11.89 -7.55
N GLN A 72 8.65 -12.16 -8.49
CA GLN A 72 10.07 -12.45 -8.23
C GLN A 72 10.86 -11.27 -7.63
N TYR A 73 10.36 -10.04 -7.77
CA TYR A 73 10.97 -8.82 -7.21
C TYR A 73 10.26 -8.33 -5.94
N SER A 74 9.37 -9.15 -5.37
CA SER A 74 8.54 -8.78 -4.22
C SER A 74 9.32 -8.40 -2.97
N HIS A 75 10.44 -9.07 -2.70
CA HIS A 75 11.29 -8.73 -1.55
C HIS A 75 11.86 -7.32 -1.64
N PHE A 76 12.37 -6.92 -2.82
CA PHE A 76 12.92 -5.59 -3.03
C PHE A 76 11.82 -4.52 -2.94
N VAL A 77 10.69 -4.72 -3.62
CA VAL A 77 9.57 -3.76 -3.62
C VAL A 77 8.98 -3.60 -2.22
N THR A 78 8.72 -4.71 -1.52
CA THR A 78 8.17 -4.67 -0.16
C THR A 78 9.16 -4.05 0.83
N GLY A 79 10.46 -4.27 0.65
CA GLY A 79 11.51 -3.62 1.45
C GLY A 79 11.48 -2.09 1.33
N ASN A 80 11.35 -1.56 0.11
CA ASN A 80 11.23 -0.12 -0.12
C ASN A 80 9.93 0.47 0.49
N ILE A 81 8.81 -0.26 0.38
CA ILE A 81 7.54 0.14 1.01
C ILE A 81 7.70 0.21 2.53
N SER A 82 8.28 -0.82 3.15
CA SER A 82 8.51 -0.86 4.59
C SER A 82 9.42 0.28 5.06
N LEU A 83 10.47 0.62 4.31
CA LEU A 83 11.33 1.75 4.61
C LEU A 83 10.57 3.08 4.61
N GLY A 84 9.69 3.29 3.62
CA GLY A 84 8.81 4.45 3.58
C GLY A 84 7.86 4.53 4.77
N ILE A 85 7.29 3.39 5.18
CA ILE A 85 6.42 3.30 6.38
C ILE A 85 7.22 3.67 7.64
N THR A 86 8.42 3.14 7.81
CA THR A 86 9.27 3.42 8.98
C THR A 86 9.63 4.90 9.06
N ILE A 87 10.03 5.53 7.95
CA ILE A 87 10.31 6.97 7.92
C ILE A 87 9.06 7.77 8.31
N THR A 88 7.90 7.40 7.77
CA THR A 88 6.63 8.05 8.11
C THR A 88 6.33 7.91 9.59
N MET A 89 6.50 6.72 10.18
CA MET A 89 6.31 6.49 11.62
C MET A 89 7.25 7.32 12.50
N LEU A 90 8.46 7.61 12.01
CA LEU A 90 9.40 8.48 12.70
C LEU A 90 8.93 9.94 12.66
N VAL A 91 8.41 10.40 11.53
CA VAL A 91 8.01 11.80 11.32
C VAL A 91 6.65 12.15 11.95
N VAL A 92 5.69 11.22 11.95
CA VAL A 92 4.34 11.41 12.50
C VAL A 92 4.31 12.04 13.90
N PRO A 93 5.06 11.56 14.93
CA PRO A 93 5.00 12.15 16.28
C PRO A 93 5.45 13.62 16.31
N PHE A 94 6.39 14.04 15.45
CA PHE A 94 6.80 15.43 15.37
C PHE A 94 5.68 16.32 14.79
N ILE A 95 5.00 15.84 13.76
CA ILE A 95 3.86 16.55 13.16
C ILE A 95 2.73 16.66 14.18
N VAL A 96 2.37 15.56 14.84
CA VAL A 96 1.29 15.56 15.85
C VAL A 96 1.65 16.50 17.00
N HIS A 97 2.87 16.43 17.53
CA HIS A 97 3.32 17.32 18.60
C HIS A 97 3.23 18.80 18.20
N SER A 98 3.59 19.14 16.95
CA SER A 98 3.47 20.51 16.45
C SER A 98 2.02 20.97 16.24
N LEU A 99 1.09 20.05 15.95
CA LEU A 99 -0.32 20.35 15.74
C LEU A 99 -1.12 20.42 17.06
N THR A 100 -0.63 19.77 18.11
CA THR A 100 -1.29 19.72 19.43
C THR A 100 -0.43 20.31 20.56
N PRO A 101 0.00 21.59 20.48
CA PRO A 101 0.87 22.19 21.49
C PRO A 101 0.21 22.34 22.86
N HIS A 102 -1.11 22.58 22.91
CA HIS A 102 -1.85 22.75 24.17
C HIS A 102 -2.62 21.49 24.58
N ASN A 103 -2.60 20.45 23.74
CA ASN A 103 -3.24 19.16 23.96
C ASN A 103 -4.75 19.28 24.22
N ILE A 104 -5.40 20.23 23.54
CA ILE A 104 -6.84 20.48 23.64
C ILE A 104 -7.61 19.73 22.55
N GLN A 105 -8.88 19.40 22.81
CA GLN A 105 -9.72 18.62 21.89
C GLN A 105 -9.86 19.27 20.50
N ASP A 106 -9.88 20.60 20.43
CA ASP A 106 -9.97 21.31 19.14
C ASP A 106 -8.72 21.15 18.27
N GLU A 107 -7.54 20.99 18.86
CA GLU A 107 -6.30 20.68 18.12
C GLU A 107 -6.35 19.23 17.59
N TRP A 108 -6.80 18.29 18.42
CA TRP A 108 -6.96 16.89 18.04
C TRP A 108 -8.00 16.67 16.94
N LYS A 109 -9.06 17.49 16.90
CA LYS A 109 -10.03 17.49 15.81
C LYS A 109 -9.34 17.69 14.45
N TRP A 110 -8.41 18.63 14.36
CA TRP A 110 -7.63 18.86 13.13
C TRP A 110 -6.74 17.67 12.79
N VAL A 111 -6.09 17.06 13.77
CA VAL A 111 -5.29 15.83 13.57
C VAL A 111 -6.15 14.72 12.97
N PHE A 112 -7.32 14.44 13.56
CA PHE A 112 -8.21 13.38 13.07
C PHE A 112 -8.75 13.67 11.66
N LEU A 113 -9.10 14.92 11.36
CA LEU A 113 -9.53 15.32 10.01
C LEU A 113 -8.41 15.19 8.97
N ILE A 114 -7.19 15.62 9.30
CA ILE A 114 -6.03 15.46 8.40
C ILE A 114 -5.79 13.97 8.11
N VAL A 115 -5.82 13.12 9.14
CA VAL A 115 -5.66 11.67 8.97
C VAL A 115 -6.78 11.10 8.10
N ALA A 116 -8.04 11.49 8.34
CA ALA A 116 -9.18 11.04 7.53
C ALA A 116 -9.04 11.46 6.04
N VAL A 117 -8.59 12.69 5.76
CA VAL A 117 -8.33 13.16 4.39
C VAL A 117 -7.21 12.34 3.74
N VAL A 118 -6.09 12.14 4.45
CA VAL A 118 -4.97 11.33 3.94
C VAL A 118 -5.42 9.90 3.63
N MET A 119 -6.28 9.31 4.47
CA MET A 119 -6.85 7.98 4.22
C MET A 119 -7.71 7.94 2.95
N VAL A 120 -8.57 8.94 2.74
CA VAL A 120 -9.41 9.04 1.54
C VAL A 120 -8.56 9.22 0.29
N VAL A 121 -7.60 10.14 0.31
CA VAL A 121 -6.68 10.38 -0.82
C VAL A 121 -5.86 9.13 -1.14
N THR A 122 -5.30 8.47 -0.12
CA THR A 122 -4.56 7.22 -0.28
C THR A 122 -5.43 6.12 -0.89
N ASN A 123 -6.68 6.02 -0.46
CA ASN A 123 -7.63 5.07 -1.03
C ASN A 123 -7.96 5.38 -2.50
N ILE A 124 -8.14 6.66 -2.87
CA ILE A 124 -8.36 7.07 -4.26
C ILE A 124 -7.15 6.68 -5.13
N ILE A 125 -5.94 6.99 -4.68
CA ILE A 125 -4.70 6.59 -5.36
C ILE A 125 -4.67 5.06 -5.51
N PHE A 126 -4.96 4.31 -4.44
CA PHE A 126 -4.99 2.86 -4.49
C PHE A 126 -6.00 2.32 -5.52
N LEU A 127 -7.20 2.90 -5.59
CA LEU A 127 -8.23 2.53 -6.56
C LEU A 127 -7.80 2.81 -8.01
N VAL A 128 -7.13 3.94 -8.26
CA VAL A 128 -6.62 4.32 -9.59
C VAL A 128 -5.45 3.43 -10.02
N PHE A 129 -4.51 3.13 -9.12
CA PHE A 129 -3.26 2.45 -9.45
C PHE A 129 -3.33 0.92 -9.37
N ILE A 130 -4.20 0.32 -8.54
CA ILE A 130 -4.36 -1.13 -8.50
C ILE A 130 -5.00 -1.59 -9.81
N ARG A 131 -4.16 -2.09 -10.73
CA ARG A 131 -4.61 -2.78 -11.94
C ARG A 131 -4.91 -4.26 -11.69
N GLY A 132 -4.56 -4.81 -10.53
CA GLY A 132 -4.88 -6.17 -10.06
C GLY A 132 -4.46 -7.31 -10.99
N GLU A 133 -3.75 -7.01 -12.06
CA GLU A 133 -3.02 -7.93 -12.92
C GLU A 133 -1.54 -7.77 -12.59
N PRO A 134 -0.75 -8.85 -12.63
CA PRO A 134 0.70 -8.73 -12.53
C PRO A 134 1.18 -7.82 -13.66
N CYS A 135 2.00 -6.83 -13.30
CA CYS A 135 2.56 -5.89 -14.27
C CYS A 135 3.29 -6.66 -15.39
N GLU A 136 3.30 -6.14 -16.63
CA GLU A 136 3.89 -6.86 -17.78
C GLU A 136 5.34 -7.29 -17.56
N TRP A 137 6.11 -6.50 -16.81
CA TRP A 137 7.50 -6.80 -16.45
C TRP A 137 7.67 -8.00 -15.49
N THR A 138 6.59 -8.50 -14.86
CA THR A 138 6.57 -9.72 -14.03
C THR A 138 5.86 -10.90 -14.71
N LYS A 139 5.48 -10.79 -15.99
CA LYS A 139 4.98 -11.94 -16.75
C LYS A 139 6.15 -12.83 -17.18
N ASP A 140 6.01 -14.14 -17.03
CA ASP A 140 7.04 -15.14 -17.43
C ASP A 140 7.52 -14.94 -18.87
N GLU A 141 6.64 -14.48 -19.75
CA GLU A 141 6.94 -14.21 -21.15
C GLU A 141 7.91 -13.02 -21.35
N PHE A 142 7.83 -11.97 -20.52
CA PHE A 142 8.74 -10.83 -20.54
C PHE A 142 10.13 -11.21 -19.99
N VAL A 143 10.15 -11.99 -18.90
CA VAL A 143 11.39 -12.46 -18.27
C VAL A 143 12.11 -13.44 -19.20
N ARG A 144 11.39 -14.39 -19.77
CA ARG A 144 11.94 -15.41 -20.66
C ARG A 144 12.46 -14.81 -21.96
N SER A 145 11.80 -13.81 -22.54
CA SER A 145 12.28 -13.12 -23.74
C SER A 145 13.56 -12.31 -23.47
N HIS A 146 13.68 -11.61 -22.34
CA HIS A 146 14.91 -10.88 -21.98
C HIS A 146 16.06 -11.80 -21.61
N THR A 147 15.82 -12.88 -20.87
CA THR A 147 16.85 -13.87 -20.55
C THR A 147 17.34 -14.58 -21.82
N MET A 148 16.44 -14.97 -22.74
CA MET A 148 16.85 -15.61 -24.00
C MET A 148 17.52 -14.65 -24.98
N ALA A 149 17.14 -13.36 -24.98
CA ALA A 149 17.86 -12.33 -25.73
C ALA A 149 19.29 -12.14 -25.19
N SER A 150 19.48 -12.10 -23.87
CA SER A 150 20.80 -12.01 -23.23
C SER A 150 21.69 -13.21 -23.55
N VAL A 151 21.13 -14.43 -23.50
CA VAL A 151 21.86 -15.67 -23.85
C VAL A 151 22.28 -15.66 -25.33
N LYS A 152 21.41 -15.27 -26.25
CA LYS A 152 21.77 -15.15 -27.68
C LYS A 152 22.87 -14.11 -27.93
N VAL A 153 22.85 -12.98 -27.23
CA VAL A 153 23.90 -11.96 -27.35
C VAL A 153 25.23 -12.49 -26.83
N HIS A 154 25.23 -13.24 -25.74
CA HIS A 154 26.45 -13.85 -25.18
C HIS A 154 27.02 -14.95 -26.08
N ASP A 155 26.16 -15.80 -26.67
CA ASP A 155 26.59 -16.80 -27.64
C ASP A 155 27.17 -16.13 -28.90
N GLY A 156 26.47 -15.12 -29.45
CA GLY A 156 26.93 -14.38 -30.62
C GLY A 156 28.20 -13.55 -30.41
N THR A 157 28.56 -13.23 -29.16
CA THR A 157 29.85 -12.59 -28.83
C THR A 157 30.97 -13.60 -28.62
N ASN A 158 30.66 -14.83 -28.18
CA ASN A 158 31.62 -15.93 -28.10
C ASN A 158 31.93 -16.57 -29.46
N GLU A 159 31.08 -16.36 -30.48
CA GLU A 159 31.31 -16.83 -31.85
C GLU A 159 32.12 -15.87 -32.74
N LEU A 160 32.54 -14.70 -32.24
CA LEU A 160 33.51 -13.88 -32.96
C LEU A 160 34.89 -14.55 -32.87
N PRO A 161 35.46 -15.04 -33.99
CA PRO A 161 36.74 -15.70 -33.93
C PRO A 161 37.82 -14.68 -33.57
N ALA A 162 38.73 -15.08 -32.68
CA ALA A 162 39.94 -14.35 -32.31
C ALA A 162 40.96 -14.28 -33.48
N THR A 163 40.51 -13.95 -34.68
CA THR A 163 41.32 -13.88 -35.89
C THR A 163 40.94 -12.68 -36.73
N GLN A 164 41.48 -11.51 -36.36
CA GLN A 164 42.02 -10.49 -37.27
C GLN A 164 42.60 -9.32 -36.46
N GLN A 165 43.74 -9.55 -35.81
CA GLN A 165 44.76 -8.51 -35.65
C GLN A 165 45.97 -8.96 -36.45
N ARG A 166 46.04 -8.53 -37.71
CA ARG A 166 47.25 -8.60 -38.54
C ARG A 166 47.73 -7.17 -38.80
N PHE A 167 48.98 -6.96 -38.38
CA PHE A 167 49.88 -5.82 -38.56
C PHE A 167 49.62 -4.59 -37.69
#